data_AF-A0A354HX75-F1
#
_entry.id   AF-A0A354HX75-F1
#
_cell.length_a   1.000
_cell.length_b   1.000
_cell.length_c   1.000
_cell.angle_alpha   90.00
_cell.angle_beta   90.00
_cell.angle_gamma   90.00
#
_symmetry.space_group_name_H-M   'P 1'
#
loop_
_entity.id
_entity.type
_entity.pdbx_description
1 polymer ?
#
loop_
_entity_poly.entity_id
_entity_poly.type
_entity_poly.pdbx_seq_one_letter_code
_entity_poly.pdbx_strand_id
1 'polypeptide(L)'
;MSFLYFLVTSSKAYADKLGVYKEYFVNNGGFTSAFLIALGVAFAVALIYYVACRMSFSWARMSTWVVTLFVAGAISFGVTGFATGISAKKGALPQTVERMYKKKVSVPGADKTVLDKAKQDIKREQNKGMFGCNPVNRLCWTNFVLTIIFFYLFSLLFNGFSGHGVNIPHRGVFRF
;
A
#
# COMPACT_ATOMS: atom_id res chain seq x y z
N MET A 1 1.34 8.45 -10.63
CA MET A 1 1.32 7.86 -9.27
C MET A 1 0.61 8.74 -8.24
N SER A 2 0.96 10.01 -8.07
CA SER A 2 0.37 10.88 -7.03
C SER A 2 -1.15 11.03 -7.10
N PHE A 3 -1.75 11.00 -8.30
CA PHE A 3 -3.21 11.01 -8.49
C PHE A 3 -3.90 9.78 -7.87
N LEU A 4 -3.31 8.59 -8.00
CA LEU A 4 -3.84 7.35 -7.42
C LEU A 4 -3.80 7.35 -5.89
N TYR A 5 -2.88 8.14 -5.31
CA TYR A 5 -2.71 8.29 -3.87
C TYR A 5 -3.21 9.65 -3.37
N PHE A 6 -4.27 10.18 -3.98
CA PHE A 6 -4.83 11.49 -3.62
C PHE A 6 -5.17 11.60 -2.13
N LEU A 7 -5.62 10.53 -1.49
CA LEU A 7 -5.89 10.48 -0.05
C LEU A 7 -4.64 10.81 0.79
N VAL A 8 -3.46 10.34 0.36
CA VAL A 8 -2.19 10.66 1.01
C VAL A 8 -1.83 12.12 0.77
N THR A 9 -1.91 12.58 -0.47
CA THR A 9 -1.52 13.96 -0.84
C THR A 9 -2.47 15.03 -0.29
N SER A 10 -3.73 14.69 0.01
CA SER A 10 -4.72 15.60 0.61
C SER A 10 -4.63 15.66 2.14
N SER A 11 -3.75 14.87 2.77
CA SER A 11 -3.57 14.90 4.22
C SER A 11 -2.84 16.17 4.64
N LYS A 12 -3.35 16.87 5.67
CA LYS A 12 -2.64 18.02 6.26
C LYS A 12 -1.23 17.64 6.75
N ALA A 13 -1.06 16.40 7.22
CA ALA A 13 0.23 15.88 7.65
C ALA A 13 1.22 15.66 6.50
N TYR A 14 0.75 15.57 5.25
CA TYR A 14 1.61 15.42 4.07
C TYR A 14 2.38 16.71 3.73
N ALA A 15 1.83 17.88 4.08
CA ALA A 15 2.50 19.17 3.93
C ALA A 15 3.42 19.48 5.12
N ASP A 16 4.30 18.52 5.47
CA ASP A 16 5.19 18.68 6.61
C ASP A 16 6.28 19.74 6.34
N LYS A 17 6.68 20.49 7.38
CA LYS A 17 7.67 21.58 7.25
C LYS A 17 9.05 21.09 6.79
N LEU A 18 9.36 19.81 6.99
CA LEU A 18 10.62 19.21 6.56
C LEU A 18 10.55 18.69 5.12
N GLY A 19 9.37 18.54 4.52
CA GLY A 19 9.15 17.96 3.20
C GLY A 19 9.41 16.45 3.14
N VAL A 20 9.43 15.77 4.29
CA VAL A 20 9.76 14.34 4.42
C VAL A 20 8.79 13.46 3.65
N TYR A 21 7.48 13.70 3.77
CA TYR A 21 6.50 12.83 3.16
C TYR A 21 6.51 12.95 1.65
N LYS A 22 6.66 14.18 1.12
CA LYS A 22 6.86 14.39 -0.32
C LYS A 22 8.13 13.70 -0.81
N GLU A 23 9.25 13.87 -0.11
CA GLU A 23 10.51 13.21 -0.47
C GLU A 23 10.37 11.68 -0.47
N TYR A 24 9.78 11.12 0.58
CA TYR A 24 9.61 9.68 0.72
C TYR A 24 8.67 9.09 -0.34
N PHE A 25 7.46 9.64 -0.47
CA PHE A 25 6.44 9.04 -1.32
C PHE A 25 6.68 9.31 -2.81
N VAL A 26 7.19 10.49 -3.16
CA VAL A 26 7.39 10.89 -4.57
C VAL A 26 8.81 10.59 -5.04
N ASN A 27 9.83 11.07 -4.32
CA ASN A 27 11.22 11.02 -4.81
C ASN A 27 11.91 9.69 -4.50
N ASN A 28 11.66 9.10 -3.33
CA ASN A 28 12.18 7.78 -2.95
C ASN A 28 11.29 6.61 -3.44
N GLY A 29 10.27 6.90 -4.26
CA GLY A 29 9.44 5.87 -4.89
C GLY A 29 8.45 5.17 -3.96
N GLY A 30 8.12 5.73 -2.79
CA GLY A 30 7.18 5.10 -1.85
C GLY A 30 5.80 4.78 -2.46
N PHE A 31 5.27 5.65 -3.33
CA PHE A 31 4.03 5.37 -4.06
C PHE A 31 4.18 4.24 -5.08
N THR A 32 5.30 4.19 -5.79
CA THR A 32 5.57 3.13 -6.77
C THR A 32 5.70 1.79 -6.09
N SER A 33 6.43 1.71 -4.98
CA SER A 33 6.57 0.47 -4.20
C SER A 33 5.22 -0.01 -3.65
N ALA A 34 4.40 0.90 -3.11
CA ALA A 34 3.05 0.54 -2.66
C ALA A 34 2.19 -0.01 -3.80
N PHE A 35 2.22 0.65 -4.96
CA PHE A 35 1.48 0.21 -6.14
C PHE A 35 1.89 -1.19 -6.60
N LEU A 36 3.20 -1.46 -6.66
CA LEU A 36 3.74 -2.78 -7.01
C LEU A 36 3.36 -3.85 -5.97
N ILE A 37 3.31 -3.50 -4.68
CA ILE A 37 2.81 -4.40 -3.63
C ILE A 37 1.34 -4.75 -3.90
N ALA A 38 0.48 -3.77 -4.16
CA ALA A 38 -0.93 -4.03 -4.44
C ALA A 38 -1.11 -4.94 -5.66
N LEU A 39 -0.38 -4.64 -6.74
CA LEU A 39 -0.43 -5.41 -7.98
C LEU A 39 0.07 -6.85 -7.76
N GLY A 40 1.22 -7.03 -7.10
CA GLY A 40 1.83 -8.32 -6.84
C GLY A 40 1.00 -9.20 -5.90
N VAL A 41 0.47 -8.62 -4.81
CA VAL A 41 -0.42 -9.35 -3.88
C VAL A 41 -1.71 -9.74 -4.58
N ALA A 42 -2.34 -8.83 -5.32
CA ALA A 42 -3.56 -9.13 -6.06
C ALA A 42 -3.34 -10.28 -7.06
N PHE A 43 -2.26 -10.22 -7.85
CA PHE A 43 -1.91 -11.26 -8.82
C PHE A 43 -1.68 -12.62 -8.15
N ALA A 44 -0.82 -12.67 -7.12
CA ALA A 44 -0.47 -13.91 -6.45
C ALA A 44 -1.67 -14.57 -5.77
N VAL A 45 -2.49 -13.79 -5.06
CA VAL A 45 -3.67 -14.31 -4.37
C VAL A 45 -4.74 -14.74 -5.37
N ALA A 46 -4.96 -13.98 -6.45
CA ALA A 46 -5.89 -14.38 -7.51
C ALA A 46 -5.45 -15.70 -8.16
N LEU A 47 -4.16 -15.84 -8.49
CA LEU A 47 -3.62 -17.06 -9.06
C LEU A 47 -3.86 -18.27 -8.13
N ILE A 48 -3.52 -18.14 -6.84
CA ILE A 48 -3.72 -19.21 -5.83
C ILE A 48 -5.21 -19.57 -5.74
N TYR A 49 -6.10 -18.58 -5.72
CA TYR A 49 -7.54 -18.81 -5.66
C TYR A 49 -8.05 -19.63 -6.85
N TYR A 50 -7.68 -19.28 -8.09
CA TYR A 50 -8.17 -20.00 -9.26
C TYR A 50 -7.50 -21.37 -9.46
N VAL A 51 -6.26 -21.54 -9.02
CA VAL A 51 -5.65 -22.87 -8.90
C VAL A 51 -6.44 -23.74 -7.91
N ALA A 52 -6.81 -23.20 -6.76
CA ALA A 52 -7.65 -23.91 -5.78
C ALA A 52 -9.05 -24.23 -6.33
N CYS A 53 -9.66 -23.32 -7.08
CA CYS A 53 -10.95 -23.57 -7.76
C CYS A 53 -10.87 -24.73 -8.76
N ARG A 54 -9.74 -24.90 -9.45
CA ARG A 54 -9.52 -26.03 -10.37
C ARG A 54 -9.44 -27.36 -9.61
N MET A 55 -8.92 -27.35 -8.39
CA MET A 55 -8.75 -28.56 -7.57
C MET A 55 -10.00 -28.92 -6.75
N SER A 56 -10.85 -27.95 -6.42
CA SER A 56 -11.99 -28.18 -5.52
C SER A 56 -13.18 -27.27 -5.81
N PHE A 57 -14.34 -27.89 -6.03
CA PHE A 57 -15.61 -27.19 -6.21
C PHE A 57 -16.02 -26.34 -4.99
N SER A 58 -15.57 -26.69 -3.78
CA SER A 58 -15.88 -25.92 -2.56
C SER A 58 -15.32 -24.49 -2.63
N TRP A 59 -14.19 -24.30 -3.32
CA TRP A 59 -13.54 -23.01 -3.52
C TRP A 59 -14.19 -22.19 -4.63
N ALA A 60 -14.87 -22.83 -5.58
CA ALA A 60 -15.59 -22.21 -6.68
C ALA A 60 -16.98 -21.67 -6.24
N ARG A 61 -17.00 -20.81 -5.23
CA ARG A 61 -18.20 -20.13 -4.73
C ARG A 61 -17.97 -18.61 -4.72
N MET A 62 -19.04 -17.85 -4.94
CA MET A 62 -18.95 -16.38 -4.88
C MET A 62 -18.54 -15.91 -3.47
N SER A 63 -19.02 -16.60 -2.43
CA SER A 63 -18.67 -16.27 -1.04
C SER A 63 -17.18 -16.45 -0.75
N THR A 64 -16.56 -17.54 -1.20
CA THR A 64 -15.12 -17.77 -1.04
C THR A 64 -14.31 -16.75 -1.83
N TRP A 65 -14.74 -16.39 -3.04
CA TRP A 65 -14.12 -15.32 -3.82
C TRP A 65 -14.12 -13.98 -3.10
N VAL A 66 -15.28 -13.57 -2.56
CA VAL A 66 -15.40 -12.32 -1.79
C VAL A 66 -14.49 -12.34 -0.56
N VAL A 67 -14.45 -13.45 0.18
CA VAL A 67 -13.56 -13.60 1.35
C VAL A 67 -12.10 -13.48 0.91
N THR A 68 -11.69 -14.15 -0.16
CA THR A 68 -10.31 -14.08 -0.67
C THR A 68 -9.93 -12.68 -1.14
N LEU A 69 -10.85 -11.94 -1.74
CA LEU A 69 -10.67 -10.54 -2.13
C LEU A 69 -10.36 -9.66 -0.92
N PHE A 70 -11.11 -9.80 0.17
CA PHE A 70 -10.85 -9.04 1.41
C PHE A 70 -9.54 -9.46 2.09
N VAL A 71 -9.21 -10.75 2.07
CA VAL A 71 -7.93 -11.27 2.58
C VAL A 71 -6.75 -10.70 1.77
N ALA A 72 -6.84 -10.64 0.44
CA ALA A 72 -5.83 -10.02 -0.40
C ALA A 72 -5.60 -8.55 -0.04
N GLY A 73 -6.70 -7.80 0.13
CA GLY A 73 -6.66 -6.42 0.61
C GLY A 73 -5.95 -6.29 1.96
N ALA A 74 -6.30 -7.13 2.93
CA ALA A 74 -5.70 -7.13 4.27
C ALA A 74 -4.19 -7.47 4.25
N ILE A 75 -3.77 -8.45 3.44
CA ILE A 75 -2.35 -8.78 3.22
C ILE A 75 -1.63 -7.56 2.65
N SER A 76 -2.16 -6.95 1.59
CA SER A 76 -1.57 -5.76 0.97
C SER A 76 -1.45 -4.60 1.96
N PHE A 77 -2.47 -4.37 2.79
CA PHE A 77 -2.44 -3.37 3.85
C PHE A 77 -1.26 -3.60 4.80
N GLY A 78 -1.11 -4.82 5.32
CA GLY A 78 -0.04 -5.18 6.25
C GLY A 78 1.36 -5.08 5.62
N VAL A 79 1.55 -5.62 4.41
CA VAL A 79 2.82 -5.58 3.68
C VAL A 79 3.22 -4.14 3.36
N THR A 80 2.26 -3.29 2.98
CA THR A 80 2.50 -1.86 2.73
C THR A 80 2.95 -1.14 4.00
N GLY A 81 2.29 -1.38 5.13
CA GLY A 81 2.68 -0.84 6.43
C GLY A 81 4.08 -1.28 6.87
N PHE A 82 4.45 -2.54 6.60
CA PHE A 82 5.79 -3.05 6.87
C PHE A 82 6.84 -2.44 5.94
N ALA A 83 6.54 -2.30 4.64
CA ALA A 83 7.45 -1.74 3.65
C ALA A 83 7.73 -0.24 3.86
N THR A 84 6.74 0.52 4.36
CA THR A 84 7.01 1.90 4.80
C THR A 84 7.94 1.95 6.02
N GLY A 85 7.99 0.84 6.75
CA GLY A 85 8.86 0.64 7.88
C GLY A 85 8.42 1.44 9.11
N ILE A 86 7.15 1.83 9.18
CA ILE A 86 6.55 2.31 10.42
C ILE A 86 6.41 1.18 11.45
N SER A 87 6.34 -0.07 11.01
CA SER A 87 6.38 -1.24 11.89
C SER A 87 7.79 -1.70 12.28
N ALA A 88 8.86 -1.13 11.69
CA ALA A 88 10.24 -1.53 11.95
C ALA A 88 11.10 -0.33 12.37
N LYS A 89 11.83 -0.42 13.48
CA LYS A 89 12.65 0.69 14.03
C LYS A 89 13.69 1.30 13.05
N LYS A 90 13.98 0.66 11.92
CA LYS A 90 14.89 1.13 10.84
C LYS A 90 14.21 1.21 9.46
N GLY A 91 12.93 1.55 9.42
CA GLY A 91 12.16 1.70 8.18
C GLY A 91 12.66 2.77 7.20
N ALA A 92 12.23 2.68 5.94
CA ALA A 92 12.58 3.64 4.89
C ALA A 92 12.08 5.06 5.17
N LEU A 93 10.90 5.20 5.78
CA LEU A 93 10.35 6.50 6.17
C LEU A 93 11.13 7.15 7.34
N PRO A 94 11.41 6.48 8.48
CA PRO A 94 12.33 6.99 9.51
C PRO A 94 13.72 7.40 9.00
N GLN A 95 14.28 6.63 8.06
CA GLN A 95 15.57 6.99 7.43
C GLN A 95 15.45 8.27 6.59
N THR A 96 14.34 8.48 5.90
CA THR A 96 14.07 9.70 5.13
C THR A 96 13.94 10.93 6.04
N VAL A 97 13.33 10.78 7.22
CA VAL A 97 13.28 11.85 8.25
C VAL A 97 14.69 12.29 8.66
N GLU A 98 15.54 11.33 9.04
CA GLU A 98 16.92 11.63 9.47
C GLU A 98 17.73 12.29 8.34
N ARG A 99 17.59 11.81 7.10
CA ARG A 99 18.28 12.37 5.93
C ARG A 99 17.84 13.81 5.65
N MET A 100 16.53 14.06 5.61
CA MET A 100 15.99 15.40 5.33
C MET A 100 16.32 16.40 6.44
N TYR A 101 16.27 15.97 7.69
CA TYR A 101 16.69 16.79 8.82
C TYR A 101 18.16 17.19 8.71
N LYS A 102 19.07 16.23 8.50
CA LYS A 102 20.51 16.51 8.33
C LYS A 102 20.76 17.49 7.19
N LYS A 103 20.09 17.29 6.04
CA LYS A 103 20.19 18.16 4.86
C LYS A 103 19.73 19.60 5.12
N LYS A 104 18.68 19.79 5.92
CA LYS A 104 18.15 21.13 6.22
C LYS A 104 18.93 21.85 7.32
N VAL A 105 19.41 21.14 8.34
CA VAL A 105 20.20 21.72 9.42
C VAL A 105 21.62 22.12 8.97
N SER A 106 22.16 21.48 7.92
CA SER A 106 23.45 21.86 7.35
C SER A 106 23.42 23.16 6.53
N VAL A 107 22.24 23.75 6.29
CA VAL A 107 22.11 25.00 5.54
C VAL A 107 22.45 26.19 6.46
N PRO A 108 23.35 27.10 6.05
CA PRO A 108 23.65 28.32 6.82
C PRO A 108 22.39 29.15 7.07
N GLY A 109 22.18 29.60 8.31
CA GLY A 109 20.99 30.38 8.69
C GLY A 109 19.73 29.56 8.98
N ALA A 110 19.81 28.22 8.98
CA ALA A 110 18.69 27.37 9.34
C ALA A 110 18.30 27.51 10.82
N ASP A 111 17.01 27.72 11.08
CA ASP A 111 16.42 27.70 12.42
C ASP A 111 16.36 26.26 12.95
N LYS A 112 17.38 25.88 13.73
CA LYS A 112 17.52 24.54 14.31
C LYS A 112 16.34 24.19 15.22
N THR A 113 15.84 25.14 16.01
CA THR A 113 14.70 24.98 16.90
C THR A 113 13.42 24.59 16.16
N VAL A 114 13.14 25.24 15.02
CA VAL A 114 11.98 24.90 14.18
C VAL A 114 12.15 23.53 13.53
N LEU A 115 13.35 23.19 13.07
CA LEU A 115 13.64 21.90 12.44
C LEU A 115 13.59 20.73 13.44
N ASP A 116 14.06 20.94 14.67
CA ASP A 116 13.99 19.96 15.76
C ASP A 116 12.55 19.66 16.15
N LYS A 117 11.73 20.70 16.31
CA LYS A 117 10.30 20.55 16.60
C LYS A 117 9.60 19.78 15.48
N ALA A 118 9.86 20.12 14.21
CA ALA A 118 9.30 19.41 13.07
C ALA A 118 9.73 17.93 13.03
N LYS A 119 11.00 17.62 13.35
CA LYS A 119 11.49 16.23 13.43
C LYS A 119 10.79 15.46 14.55
N GLN A 120 10.62 16.08 15.72
CA GLN A 120 9.94 15.46 16.86
C GLN A 120 8.46 15.20 16.56
N ASP A 121 7.76 16.14 15.91
CA ASP A 121 6.36 15.98 15.51
C ASP A 121 6.19 14.79 14.56
N ILE A 122 7.05 14.68 13.53
CA ILE A 122 7.01 13.55 12.58
C ILE A 122 7.35 12.23 13.28
N LYS A 123 8.37 12.19 14.15
CA LYS A 123 8.70 10.98 14.93
C LYS A 123 7.55 10.58 15.86
N ARG A 124 6.87 11.55 16.47
CA ARG A 124 5.71 11.29 17.32
C ARG A 124 4.56 10.69 16.52
N GLU A 125 4.30 11.17 15.31
CA GLU A 125 3.31 10.57 14.42
C GLU A 125 3.69 9.14 13.99
N GLN A 126 4.96 8.92 13.65
CA GLN A 126 5.47 7.59 13.27
C GLN A 126 5.39 6.59 14.42
N ASN A 127 5.67 7.02 15.65
CA ASN A 127 5.59 6.18 16.84
C ASN A 127 4.17 5.72 17.17
N LYS A 128 3.12 6.33 16.59
CA LYS A 128 1.74 5.84 16.72
C LYS A 128 1.47 4.60 15.86
N GLY A 129 2.46 4.12 15.10
CA GLY A 129 2.33 2.95 14.24
C GLY A 129 1.55 3.22 12.95
N MET A 130 1.34 2.17 12.15
CA MET A 130 0.77 2.30 10.80
C MET A 130 -0.66 2.86 10.79
N PHE A 131 -1.43 2.59 11.85
CA PHE A 131 -2.80 3.09 12.00
C PHE A 131 -2.86 4.53 12.51
N GLY A 132 -1.85 4.98 13.25
CA GLY A 132 -1.81 6.32 13.85
C GLY A 132 -1.04 7.36 13.03
N CYS A 133 -0.12 6.93 12.15
CA CYS A 133 0.56 7.82 11.21
C CYS A 133 -0.37 8.10 10.01
N ASN A 134 -0.99 9.27 9.99
CA ASN A 134 -2.07 9.60 9.05
C ASN A 134 -1.68 9.41 7.57
N PRO A 135 -0.51 9.87 7.07
CA PRO A 135 -0.12 9.65 5.68
C PRO A 135 0.06 8.16 5.33
N VAL A 136 0.61 7.36 6.24
CA VAL A 136 0.82 5.92 6.02
C VAL A 136 -0.47 5.13 6.14
N ASN A 137 -1.32 5.44 7.12
CA ASN A 137 -2.65 4.83 7.23
C ASN A 137 -3.44 5.03 5.93
N ARG A 138 -3.46 6.26 5.40
CA ARG A 138 -4.10 6.58 4.12
C ARG A 138 -3.46 5.85 2.94
N LEU A 139 -2.13 5.68 2.94
CA LEU A 139 -1.44 4.87 1.94
C LEU A 139 -1.94 3.42 1.98
N CYS A 140 -1.95 2.80 3.15
CA CYS A 140 -2.36 1.41 3.34
C CYS A 140 -3.83 1.20 2.93
N TRP A 141 -4.74 2.11 3.29
CA TRP A 141 -6.14 2.06 2.84
C TRP A 141 -6.29 2.24 1.34
N THR A 142 -5.52 3.15 0.74
CA THR A 142 -5.52 3.29 -0.73
C THR A 142 -5.03 2.00 -1.38
N ASN A 143 -4.00 1.38 -0.83
CA ASN A 143 -3.45 0.13 -1.35
C ASN A 143 -4.42 -1.05 -1.18
N PHE A 144 -5.16 -1.10 -0.08
CA PHE A 144 -6.25 -2.06 0.13
C PHE A 144 -7.28 -1.98 -1.01
N VAL A 145 -7.77 -0.77 -1.31
CA VAL A 145 -8.75 -0.55 -2.37
C VAL A 145 -8.17 -0.89 -3.75
N LEU A 146 -6.94 -0.46 -4.05
CA LEU A 146 -6.27 -0.81 -5.31
C LEU A 146 -6.09 -2.33 -5.46
N THR A 147 -5.75 -3.03 -4.38
CA THR A 147 -5.59 -4.49 -4.39
C THR A 147 -6.91 -5.19 -4.69
N ILE A 148 -8.02 -4.69 -4.14
CA ILE A 148 -9.37 -5.21 -4.46
C ILE A 148 -9.68 -5.04 -5.95
N ILE A 149 -9.40 -3.86 -6.51
CA ILE A 149 -9.63 -3.57 -7.93
C ILE A 149 -8.75 -4.48 -8.81
N PHE A 150 -7.45 -4.59 -8.50
CA PHE A 150 -6.55 -5.46 -9.26
C PHE A 150 -6.92 -6.94 -9.13
N PHE A 151 -7.31 -7.39 -7.95
CA PHE A 151 -7.74 -8.78 -7.74
C PHE A 151 -8.94 -9.08 -8.62
N TYR A 152 -9.94 -8.18 -8.65
CA TYR A 152 -11.08 -8.30 -9.55
C TYR A 152 -10.68 -8.33 -11.03
N LEU A 153 -9.76 -7.47 -11.46
CA LEU A 153 -9.26 -7.47 -12.84
C LEU A 153 -8.54 -8.77 -13.20
N PHE A 154 -7.64 -9.27 -12.35
CA PHE A 154 -6.98 -10.55 -12.54
C PHE A 154 -7.96 -11.72 -12.51
N SER A 155 -9.00 -11.63 -11.69
CA SER A 155 -10.08 -12.59 -11.66
C SER A 155 -10.80 -12.75 -12.99
N LEU A 156 -11.04 -11.65 -13.71
CA LEU A 156 -11.63 -11.70 -15.06
C LEU A 156 -10.71 -12.31 -16.12
N LEU A 157 -9.40 -12.32 -15.88
CA LEU A 157 -8.39 -12.90 -16.76
C LEU A 157 -8.20 -14.40 -16.48
N PHE A 158 -8.23 -14.81 -15.21
CA PHE A 158 -7.90 -16.19 -14.80
C PHE A 158 -9.10 -17.13 -14.75
N ASN A 159 -10.31 -16.60 -14.55
CA ASN A 159 -11.52 -17.44 -14.45
C ASN A 159 -11.70 -18.38 -15.66
N GLY A 160 -11.36 -17.94 -16.88
CA GLY A 160 -11.41 -18.76 -18.10
C GLY A 160 -10.60 -20.07 -18.02
N PHE A 161 -9.56 -20.11 -17.19
CA PHE A 161 -8.67 -21.28 -17.04
C PHE A 161 -8.96 -22.13 -15.79
N SER A 162 -9.97 -21.77 -15.00
CA SER A 162 -10.14 -22.25 -13.63
C SER A 162 -11.05 -23.46 -13.45
N GLY A 163 -11.57 -24.04 -14.55
CA GLY A 163 -12.51 -25.17 -14.52
C GLY A 163 -13.80 -24.80 -13.80
N HIS A 164 -13.95 -25.19 -12.53
CA HIS A 164 -15.13 -24.92 -11.73
C HIS A 164 -15.35 -23.41 -11.42
N GLY A 165 -14.29 -22.59 -11.43
CA GLY A 165 -14.36 -21.16 -11.14
C GLY A 165 -14.75 -20.26 -12.32
N VAL A 166 -15.10 -20.82 -13.48
CA VAL A 166 -15.22 -20.10 -14.77
C VAL A 166 -16.25 -18.96 -14.78
N ASN A 167 -17.24 -19.01 -13.90
CA ASN A 167 -18.28 -18.00 -13.80
C ASN A 167 -18.08 -17.02 -12.62
N ILE A 168 -16.93 -17.07 -11.93
CA ILE A 168 -16.67 -16.27 -10.72
C ILE A 168 -15.53 -15.28 -10.98
N PRO A 169 -15.71 -13.97 -10.69
CA PRO A 169 -16.91 -13.32 -10.17
C PRO A 169 -18.02 -13.13 -11.23
N HIS A 170 -17.61 -12.99 -12.49
CA HIS A 170 -18.48 -12.97 -13.66
C HIS A 170 -17.83 -13.84 -14.75
N ARG A 171 -18.55 -14.11 -15.84
CA ARG A 171 -17.96 -14.81 -17.00
C ARG A 171 -16.73 -14.03 -17.52
N GLY A 172 -15.62 -14.76 -17.69
CA GLY A 172 -14.35 -14.22 -18.16
C GLY A 172 -14.37 -13.62 -19.55
N VAL A 173 -13.39 -12.77 -19.82
CA VAL A 173 -13.19 -12.14 -21.13
C VAL A 173 -12.66 -13.15 -22.15
N PHE A 174 -11.82 -14.09 -21.72
CA PHE A 174 -11.25 -15.12 -22.58
C PHE A 174 -11.98 -16.46 -22.40
N ARG A 175 -12.42 -17.04 -23.52
CA ARG A 175 -12.95 -18.41 -23.61
C ARG A 175 -11.92 -19.25 -24.34
N PHE A 176 -11.41 -20.27 -23.68
CA PHE A 176 -10.61 -21.33 -24.28
C PHE A 176 -11.36 -22.65 -24.13
#